data_AF-A0A3S3K3K9-F1
#
_entry.id   AF-A0A3S3K3K9-F1
#
_cell.length_a   1.000
_cell.length_b   1.000
_cell.length_c   1.000
_cell.angle_alpha   90.00
_cell.angle_beta   90.00
_cell.angle_gamma   90.00
#
_symmetry.space_group_name_H-M   'P 1'
#
loop_
_entity.id
_entity.type
_entity.pdbx_description
1 polymer ?
#
loop_
_entity_poly.entity_id
_entity_poly.type
_entity_poly.pdbx_seq_one_letter_code
_entity_poly.pdbx_strand_id
1 'polypeptide(L)'
;MNNPDVLLNRAKALRLNGLITHWDEIAGADWLAAVLQWEEEERSDRSMRRRMRAARLGHFKQLSDYDWHWPRRIDRAAVEDLMTLSFMNDAANIVFIGPNGVGKSTLARNVAHQALICGHTVLFRTASEMLGELAALDSDAALRRRLHHYAAADVLAIDEVGYLSYSNRHADLLFELISRRYEKRSTIITTNRPFADWSEVFPRDGFGLKAYLACRLRIM
;
A
#
# COMPACT_ATOMS: atom_id res chain seq x y z
N MET A 1 12.44 29.12 24.56
CA MET A 1 12.88 27.70 24.57
C MET A 1 13.13 27.25 23.14
N ASN A 2 14.23 27.68 22.53
CA ASN A 2 14.71 27.17 21.24
C ASN A 2 16.11 26.63 21.53
N ASN A 3 16.24 25.33 21.78
CA ASN A 3 17.55 24.72 21.96
C ASN A 3 18.22 24.65 20.57
N PRO A 4 19.38 25.31 20.36
CA PRO A 4 20.08 25.29 19.07
C PRO A 4 20.36 23.87 18.56
N ASP A 5 20.66 22.91 19.45
CA ASP A 5 20.92 21.53 19.06
C ASP A 5 19.69 20.84 18.46
N VAL A 6 18.50 21.18 18.98
CA VAL A 6 17.23 20.66 18.46
C VAL A 6 16.96 21.22 17.06
N LEU A 7 17.20 22.52 16.86
CA LEU A 7 17.03 23.15 15.54
C LEU A 7 18.04 22.60 14.52
N LEU A 8 19.27 22.31 14.94
CA LEU A 8 20.29 21.71 14.07
C LEU A 8 19.88 20.31 13.61
N ASN A 9 19.31 19.50 14.51
CA ASN A 9 18.81 18.17 14.18
C ASN A 9 17.62 18.24 13.20
N ARG A 10 16.72 19.23 13.36
CA ARG A 10 15.65 19.49 12.39
C ARG A 10 16.20 19.87 11.02
N ALA A 11 17.16 20.79 10.95
CA ALA A 11 17.81 21.18 9.70
C ALA A 11 18.52 19.99 9.01
N LYS A 12 19.19 19.12 9.78
CA LYS A 12 19.79 17.86 9.30
C LYS A 12 18.74 16.90 8.76
N ALA A 13 17.63 16.70 9.48
CA ALA A 13 16.53 15.85 9.02
C ALA A 13 15.93 16.36 7.71
N LEU A 14 15.85 17.69 7.55
CA LEU A 14 15.42 18.36 6.32
C LEU A 14 16.52 18.42 5.24
N ARG A 15 17.74 17.97 5.51
CA ARG A 15 18.89 18.05 4.58
C ARG A 15 19.11 19.46 4.03
N LEU A 16 18.92 20.49 4.85
CA LEU A 16 19.13 21.89 4.47
C LEU A 16 20.63 22.22 4.54
N ASN A 17 21.42 21.59 3.67
CA ASN A 17 22.88 21.60 3.74
C ASN A 17 23.48 23.01 3.78
N GLY A 18 22.91 23.98 3.05
CA GLY A 18 23.35 25.37 3.10
C GLY A 18 23.19 26.00 4.49
N LEU A 19 22.05 25.78 5.16
CA LEU A 19 21.84 26.25 6.54
C LEU A 19 22.74 25.53 7.53
N ILE A 20 23.01 24.24 7.31
CA ILE A 20 23.91 23.45 8.17
C ILE A 20 25.35 23.95 8.04
N THR A 21 25.81 24.30 6.83
CA THR A 21 27.16 24.83 6.59
C THR A 21 27.37 26.17 7.29
N HIS A 22 26.35 27.03 7.33
CA HIS A 22 26.42 28.37 7.95
C HIS A 22 25.74 28.41 9.33
N TRP A 23 25.71 27.29 10.05
CA TRP A 23 24.92 27.16 11.27
C TRP A 23 25.29 28.18 12.36
N ASP A 24 26.59 28.41 12.57
CA ASP A 24 27.11 29.32 13.60
C ASP A 24 26.65 30.77 13.39
N GLU A 25 26.37 31.16 12.14
CA GLU A 25 25.89 32.49 11.78
C GLU A 25 24.39 32.68 12.06
N ILE A 26 23.61 31.59 12.04
CA ILE A 26 22.13 31.63 12.08
C ILE A 26 21.53 30.99 13.33
N ALA A 27 22.31 30.25 14.14
CA ALA A 27 21.82 29.45 15.26
C ALA A 27 21.00 30.25 16.29
N GLY A 28 21.32 31.53 16.47
CA GLY A 28 20.63 32.45 17.38
C GLY A 28 19.49 33.24 16.74
N ALA A 29 19.17 33.02 15.46
CA ALA A 29 18.18 33.82 14.77
C ALA A 29 16.75 33.47 15.18
N ASP A 30 15.97 34.48 15.58
CA ASP A 30 14.59 34.31 16.06
C ASP A 30 13.64 33.71 14.99
N TRP A 31 13.95 33.93 13.71
CA TRP A 31 13.16 33.42 12.59
C TRP A 31 13.43 31.94 12.25
N LEU A 32 14.54 31.37 12.74
CA LEU A 32 15.00 30.05 12.29
C LEU A 32 14.01 28.93 12.62
N ALA A 33 13.47 28.95 13.84
CA ALA A 33 12.51 27.93 14.27
C ALA A 33 11.23 27.94 13.43
N ALA A 34 10.76 29.13 13.02
CA ALA A 34 9.57 29.28 12.20
C ALA A 34 9.81 28.78 10.76
N VAL A 35 10.96 29.12 10.17
CA VAL A 35 11.31 28.67 8.81
C VAL A 35 11.47 27.15 8.75
N LEU A 36 12.12 26.53 9.74
CA LEU A 36 12.23 25.07 9.83
C LEU A 36 10.85 24.42 9.97
N GLN A 37 9.95 25.02 10.74
CA GLN A 37 8.57 24.55 10.89
C GLN A 37 7.81 24.57 9.56
N TRP A 38 7.86 25.69 8.83
CA TRP A 38 7.20 25.82 7.54
C TRP A 38 7.70 24.79 6.53
N GLU A 39 9.01 24.56 6.49
CA GLU A 39 9.60 23.57 5.58
C GLU A 39 9.20 22.13 5.95
N GLU A 40 9.14 21.81 7.25
CA GLU A 40 8.64 20.51 7.74
C GLU A 40 7.19 20.27 7.34
N GLU A 41 6.32 21.24 7.58
CA GLU A 41 4.90 21.20 7.25
C GLU A 41 4.70 21.03 5.74
N GLU A 42 5.33 21.90 4.93
CA GLU A 42 5.17 21.86 3.48
C GLU A 42 5.71 20.56 2.87
N ARG A 43 6.82 20.01 3.39
CA ARG A 43 7.32 18.70 2.93
C ARG A 43 6.41 17.55 3.33
N SER A 44 5.88 17.57 4.55
CA SER A 44 4.90 16.59 5.02
C SER A 44 3.66 16.61 4.12
N ASP A 45 3.11 17.79 3.86
CA ASP A 45 1.95 18.02 3.00
C ASP A 45 2.20 17.58 1.56
N ARG A 46 3.33 17.96 0.97
CA ARG A 46 3.71 17.53 -0.39
C ARG A 46 3.85 16.02 -0.48
N SER A 47 4.49 15.40 0.51
CA SER A 47 4.66 13.95 0.57
C SER A 47 3.30 13.24 0.67
N MET A 48 2.43 13.72 1.56
CA MET A 48 1.08 13.21 1.74
C MET A 48 0.25 13.34 0.46
N ARG A 49 0.16 14.53 -0.14
CA ARG A 49 -0.54 14.78 -1.41
C ARG A 49 -0.02 13.89 -2.52
N ARG A 50 1.30 13.69 -2.60
CA ARG A 50 1.91 12.78 -3.59
C ARG A 50 1.46 11.33 -3.37
N ARG A 51 1.48 10.83 -2.14
CA ARG A 51 1.01 9.46 -1.81
C ARG A 51 -0.48 9.30 -2.10
N MET A 52 -1.32 10.25 -1.71
CA MET A 52 -2.76 10.26 -1.99
C MET A 52 -3.05 10.15 -3.50
N ARG A 53 -2.38 10.96 -4.33
CA ARG A 53 -2.53 10.92 -5.79
C ARG A 53 -2.07 9.59 -6.38
N ALA A 54 -0.94 9.06 -5.91
CA ALA A 54 -0.39 7.81 -6.41
C ALA A 54 -1.27 6.59 -6.07
N ALA A 55 -1.83 6.58 -4.85
CA ALA A 55 -2.64 5.48 -4.36
C ALA A 55 -3.89 5.23 -5.21
N ARG A 56 -4.55 6.30 -5.68
CA ARG A 56 -5.84 6.26 -6.41
C ARG A 56 -6.91 5.43 -5.68
N LEU A 57 -7.11 5.69 -4.39
CA LEU A 57 -8.13 5.00 -3.58
C LEU A 57 -9.56 5.31 -4.04
N GLY A 58 -9.78 6.45 -4.72
CA GLY A 58 -11.11 6.90 -5.13
C GLY A 58 -11.97 7.31 -3.94
N HIS A 59 -13.28 7.45 -4.18
CA HIS A 59 -14.25 7.69 -3.12
C HIS A 59 -14.67 6.36 -2.47
N PHE A 60 -14.73 6.31 -1.15
CA PHE A 60 -15.16 5.13 -0.40
C PHE A 60 -15.78 5.52 0.93
N LYS A 61 -16.59 4.62 1.47
CA LYS A 61 -17.21 4.78 2.79
C LYS A 61 -16.17 4.56 3.88
N GLN A 62 -16.04 5.50 4.83
CA GLN A 62 -15.12 5.36 5.95
C GLN A 62 -15.55 4.21 6.87
N LEU A 63 -14.58 3.61 7.56
CA LEU A 63 -14.83 2.50 8.47
C LEU A 63 -15.76 2.90 9.63
N SER A 64 -15.71 4.16 10.09
CA SER A 64 -16.62 4.71 11.11
C SER A 64 -18.09 4.58 10.73
N ASP A 65 -18.38 4.69 9.43
CA ASP A 65 -19.74 4.63 8.90
C ASP A 65 -20.11 3.21 8.47
N TYR A 66 -19.17 2.26 8.50
CA TYR A 66 -19.39 0.89 8.02
C TYR A 66 -20.49 0.20 8.83
N ASP A 67 -21.43 -0.45 8.13
CA ASP A 67 -22.52 -1.15 8.80
C ASP A 67 -22.08 -2.56 9.19
N TRP A 68 -21.78 -2.77 10.46
CA TRP A 68 -21.33 -4.08 10.97
C TRP A 68 -22.44 -5.13 11.04
N HIS A 69 -23.71 -4.76 10.86
CA HIS A 69 -24.81 -5.72 10.78
C HIS A 69 -24.90 -6.38 9.40
N TRP A 70 -24.14 -5.87 8.42
CA TRP A 70 -24.09 -6.37 7.06
C TRP A 70 -22.64 -6.42 6.56
N PRO A 71 -22.05 -7.61 6.28
CA PRO A 71 -22.66 -8.92 6.04
C PRO A 71 -22.83 -9.80 7.31
N ARG A 72 -23.62 -10.89 7.20
CA ARG A 72 -23.96 -11.81 8.32
C ARG A 72 -22.76 -12.48 9.02
N ARG A 73 -21.60 -12.53 8.37
CA ARG A 73 -20.35 -13.09 8.90
C ARG A 73 -19.22 -12.16 8.50
N ILE A 74 -18.83 -11.28 9.42
CA ILE A 74 -17.62 -10.48 9.34
C ILE A 74 -17.01 -10.42 10.75
N ASP A 75 -15.74 -10.77 10.86
CA ASP A 75 -15.02 -10.64 12.12
C ASP A 75 -14.56 -9.18 12.28
N ARG A 76 -15.36 -8.41 13.02
CA ARG A 76 -15.06 -7.01 13.32
C ARG A 76 -13.73 -6.85 14.06
N ALA A 77 -13.42 -7.73 15.00
CA ALA A 77 -12.18 -7.65 15.77
C ALA A 77 -10.96 -7.86 14.86
N ALA A 78 -11.05 -8.79 13.90
CA ALA A 78 -10.00 -8.97 12.91
C ALA A 78 -9.82 -7.74 12.01
N VAL A 79 -10.91 -7.09 11.57
CA VAL A 79 -10.83 -5.84 10.79
C VAL A 79 -10.22 -4.70 11.60
N GLU A 80 -10.64 -4.53 12.85
CA GLU A 80 -10.09 -3.50 13.76
C GLU A 80 -8.60 -3.73 14.02
N ASP A 81 -8.15 -4.99 14.16
CA ASP A 81 -6.73 -5.30 14.28
C ASP A 81 -5.94 -4.95 13.01
N LEU A 82 -6.52 -5.13 11.80
CA LEU A 82 -5.87 -4.66 10.56
C LEU A 82 -5.64 -3.14 10.55
N MET A 83 -6.50 -2.37 11.21
CA MET A 83 -6.35 -0.91 11.30
C MET A 83 -5.16 -0.48 12.17
N THR A 84 -4.61 -1.39 13.00
CA THR A 84 -3.35 -1.17 13.72
C THR A 84 -2.12 -1.24 12.81
N LEU A 85 -2.28 -1.77 11.59
CA LEU A 85 -1.21 -2.00 10.60
C LEU A 85 -0.11 -2.98 11.07
N SER A 86 -0.33 -3.71 12.16
CA SER A 86 0.63 -4.67 12.73
C SER A 86 1.11 -5.71 11.72
N PHE A 87 0.23 -6.13 10.80
CA PHE A 87 0.53 -7.07 9.71
C PHE A 87 1.70 -6.62 8.81
N MET A 88 1.95 -5.31 8.72
CA MET A 88 3.00 -4.75 7.88
C MET A 88 4.41 -5.07 8.40
N ASN A 89 4.57 -5.22 9.72
CA ASN A 89 5.86 -5.54 10.35
C ASN A 89 6.38 -6.92 9.91
N ASP A 90 5.44 -7.83 9.67
CA ASP A 90 5.70 -9.21 9.30
C ASP A 90 5.59 -9.47 7.80
N ALA A 91 5.41 -8.41 6.99
CA ALA A 91 5.10 -8.48 5.57
C ALA A 91 3.94 -9.45 5.25
N ALA A 92 2.95 -9.52 6.15
CA ALA A 92 1.82 -10.41 6.03
C ALA A 92 0.83 -9.93 4.96
N ASN A 93 0.20 -10.89 4.27
CA ASN A 93 -0.80 -10.60 3.25
C ASN A 93 -2.20 -10.67 3.86
N ILE A 94 -3.09 -9.81 3.36
CA ILE A 94 -4.50 -9.80 3.74
C ILE A 94 -5.30 -10.22 2.52
N VAL A 95 -6.19 -11.20 2.68
CA VAL A 95 -7.12 -11.58 1.62
C VAL A 95 -8.55 -11.47 2.16
N PHE A 96 -9.32 -10.56 1.58
CA PHE A 96 -10.76 -10.46 1.78
C PHE A 96 -11.47 -11.38 0.79
N ILE A 97 -12.18 -12.39 1.30
CA ILE A 97 -12.88 -13.39 0.50
C ILE A 97 -14.38 -13.33 0.78
N GLY A 98 -15.20 -13.31 -0.27
CA GLY A 98 -16.66 -13.39 -0.10
C GLY A 98 -17.44 -12.94 -1.32
N PRO A 99 -18.77 -13.09 -1.30
CA PRO A 99 -19.61 -12.75 -2.45
C PRO A 99 -19.58 -11.26 -2.79
N ASN A 100 -20.10 -10.90 -3.95
CA ASN A 100 -20.13 -9.52 -4.40
C ASN A 100 -21.05 -8.65 -3.53
N GLY A 101 -20.73 -7.37 -3.41
CA GLY A 101 -21.56 -6.41 -2.66
C GLY A 101 -21.44 -6.47 -1.13
N VAL A 102 -20.55 -7.28 -0.55
CA VAL A 102 -20.35 -7.38 0.92
C VAL A 102 -19.33 -6.39 1.50
N GLY A 103 -18.83 -5.45 0.67
CA GLY A 103 -17.94 -4.39 1.14
C GLY A 103 -16.45 -4.71 1.22
N LYS A 104 -15.97 -5.85 0.68
CA LYS A 104 -14.53 -6.23 0.64
C LYS A 104 -13.62 -5.11 0.15
N SER A 105 -13.94 -4.51 -0.99
CA SER A 105 -13.18 -3.40 -1.56
C SER A 105 -13.21 -2.15 -0.68
N THR A 106 -14.30 -1.93 0.06
CA THR A 106 -14.40 -0.82 1.03
C THR A 106 -13.49 -1.05 2.22
N LEU A 107 -13.45 -2.28 2.77
CA LEU A 107 -12.55 -2.64 3.85
C LEU A 107 -11.08 -2.54 3.41
N ALA A 108 -10.75 -3.09 2.24
CA ALA A 108 -9.42 -2.97 1.65
C ALA A 108 -8.98 -1.51 1.46
N ARG A 109 -9.88 -0.64 0.98
CA ARG A 109 -9.62 0.80 0.87
C ARG A 109 -9.40 1.47 2.22
N ASN A 110 -10.16 1.10 3.25
CA ASN A 110 -9.97 1.66 4.60
C ASN A 110 -8.61 1.29 5.21
N VAL A 111 -8.21 0.02 5.12
CA VAL A 111 -6.88 -0.42 5.59
C VAL A 111 -5.76 0.27 4.78
N ALA A 112 -5.91 0.32 3.46
CA ALA A 112 -4.96 1.01 2.58
C ALA A 112 -4.87 2.51 2.87
N HIS A 113 -6.01 3.16 3.17
CA HIS A 113 -6.07 4.57 3.56
C HIS A 113 -5.39 4.82 4.90
N GLN A 114 -5.59 3.93 5.87
CA GLN A 114 -4.94 4.02 7.17
C GLN A 114 -3.41 3.94 7.03
N ALA A 115 -2.91 2.99 6.24
CA ALA A 115 -1.49 2.89 5.91
C ALA A 115 -0.96 4.19 5.27
N LEU A 116 -1.75 4.78 4.37
CA LEU A 116 -1.40 6.02 3.69
C LEU A 116 -1.26 7.20 4.66
N ILE A 117 -2.20 7.36 5.61
CA ILE A 117 -2.17 8.42 6.64
C ILE A 117 -0.98 8.21 7.58
N CYS A 118 -0.69 6.96 7.96
CA CYS A 118 0.49 6.61 8.78
C CYS A 118 1.83 6.77 8.06
N GLY A 119 1.81 7.21 6.80
CA GLY A 119 3.01 7.59 6.07
C GLY A 119 3.53 6.55 5.08
N HIS A 120 2.81 5.46 4.88
CA HIS A 120 3.23 4.40 3.97
C HIS A 120 2.86 4.71 2.53
N THR A 121 3.70 4.25 1.60
CA THR A 121 3.39 4.28 0.17
C THR A 121 2.38 3.19 -0.16
N VAL A 122 1.28 3.59 -0.81
CA VAL A 122 0.14 2.72 -1.08
C VAL A 122 -0.22 2.81 -2.56
N LEU A 123 -0.56 1.67 -3.16
CA LEU A 123 -1.16 1.58 -4.50
C LEU A 123 -2.42 0.74 -4.43
N PHE A 124 -3.53 1.20 -5.01
CA PHE A 124 -4.79 0.46 -5.10
C PHE A 124 -5.22 0.34 -6.56
N ARG A 125 -5.26 -0.87 -7.12
CA ARG A 125 -5.68 -1.11 -8.52
C ARG A 125 -6.60 -2.31 -8.58
N THR A 126 -7.51 -2.32 -9.55
CA THR A 126 -8.14 -3.60 -9.92
C THR A 126 -7.10 -4.49 -10.57
N ALA A 127 -7.23 -5.80 -10.39
CA ALA A 127 -6.35 -6.76 -11.02
C ALA A 127 -6.38 -6.62 -12.55
N SER A 128 -7.54 -6.32 -13.13
CA SER A 128 -7.72 -6.08 -14.57
C SER A 128 -6.91 -4.89 -15.07
N GLU A 129 -7.01 -3.74 -14.39
CA GLU A 129 -6.28 -2.53 -14.78
C GLU A 129 -4.76 -2.75 -14.71
N MET A 130 -4.30 -3.31 -13.59
CA MET A 130 -2.88 -3.52 -13.33
C MET A 130 -2.27 -4.51 -14.32
N LEU A 131 -2.91 -5.67 -14.50
CA LEU A 131 -2.38 -6.72 -15.37
C LEU A 131 -2.54 -6.36 -16.84
N GLY A 132 -3.61 -5.65 -17.22
CA GLY A 132 -3.76 -5.10 -18.57
C GLY A 132 -2.65 -4.09 -18.90
N GLU A 133 -2.31 -3.20 -17.96
CA GLU A 133 -1.18 -2.28 -18.11
C GLU A 133 0.16 -3.01 -18.27
N LEU A 134 0.42 -4.03 -17.43
CA LEU A 134 1.65 -4.81 -17.50
C LEU A 134 1.74 -5.64 -18.79
N ALA A 135 0.62 -6.22 -19.24
CA ALA A 135 0.56 -7.01 -20.46
C ALA A 135 0.68 -6.17 -21.74
N ALA A 136 0.31 -4.89 -21.70
CA ALA A 136 0.45 -3.96 -22.83
C ALA A 136 1.89 -3.44 -23.02
N LEU A 137 2.82 -3.72 -22.10
CA LEU A 137 4.22 -3.33 -22.24
C LEU A 137 4.99 -4.34 -23.10
N ASP A 138 5.50 -3.88 -24.24
CA ASP A 138 6.28 -4.70 -25.18
C ASP A 138 7.79 -4.72 -24.88
N SER A 139 8.29 -3.72 -24.15
CA SER A 139 9.71 -3.63 -23.78
C SER A 139 9.98 -4.25 -22.42
N ASP A 140 10.94 -5.18 -22.34
CA ASP A 140 11.43 -5.77 -21.08
C ASP A 140 11.92 -4.73 -20.07
N ALA A 141 12.50 -3.63 -20.53
CA ALA A 141 12.96 -2.55 -19.65
C ALA A 141 11.77 -1.81 -19.03
N ALA A 142 10.74 -1.52 -19.82
CA ALA A 142 9.53 -0.86 -19.36
C ALA A 142 8.73 -1.76 -18.40
N LEU A 143 8.59 -3.05 -18.74
CA LEU A 143 7.92 -4.04 -17.92
C LEU A 143 8.61 -4.19 -16.55
N ARG A 144 9.94 -4.37 -16.53
CA ARG A 144 10.71 -4.46 -15.28
C ARG A 144 10.57 -3.22 -14.41
N ARG A 145 10.60 -2.03 -15.00
CA ARG A 145 10.40 -0.77 -14.28
C ARG A 145 8.99 -0.68 -13.68
N ARG A 146 7.97 -1.12 -14.41
CA ARG A 146 6.58 -1.07 -13.94
C ARG A 146 6.31 -2.11 -12.86
N LEU A 147 6.82 -3.33 -13.00
CA LEU A 147 6.78 -4.35 -11.95
C LEU A 147 7.49 -3.87 -10.68
N HIS A 148 8.68 -3.25 -10.81
CA HIS A 148 9.37 -2.66 -9.66
C HIS A 148 8.54 -1.58 -8.97
N HIS A 149 7.85 -0.72 -9.73
CA HIS A 149 6.96 0.28 -9.15
C HIS A 149 5.85 -0.33 -8.28
N TYR A 150 5.19 -1.39 -8.76
CA TYR A 150 4.18 -2.10 -7.97
C TYR A 150 4.78 -2.88 -6.80
N ALA A 151 5.96 -3.48 -6.96
CA ALA A 151 6.63 -4.25 -5.91
C ALA A 151 7.21 -3.35 -4.80
N ALA A 152 7.58 -2.11 -5.10
CA ALA A 152 8.22 -1.20 -4.15
C ALA A 152 7.25 -0.54 -3.15
N ALA A 153 5.96 -0.48 -3.46
CA ALA A 153 4.97 0.11 -2.55
C ALA A 153 4.91 -0.67 -1.22
N ASP A 154 4.83 0.04 -0.09
CA ASP A 154 4.72 -0.56 1.23
C ASP A 154 3.48 -1.46 1.32
N VAL A 155 2.34 -0.97 0.80
CA VAL A 155 1.10 -1.73 0.63
C VAL A 155 0.63 -1.67 -0.82
N LEU A 156 0.41 -2.83 -1.42
CA LEU A 156 -0.26 -2.98 -2.70
C LEU A 156 -1.63 -3.63 -2.48
N ALA A 157 -2.69 -2.92 -2.79
CA ALA A 157 -4.04 -3.45 -2.79
C ALA A 157 -4.47 -3.81 -4.22
N ILE A 158 -4.80 -5.09 -4.43
CA ILE A 158 -5.25 -5.65 -5.70
C ILE A 158 -6.72 -6.06 -5.54
N ASP A 159 -7.60 -5.27 -6.12
CA ASP A 159 -9.06 -5.48 -6.06
C ASP A 159 -9.51 -6.45 -7.17
N GLU A 160 -10.53 -7.27 -6.88
CA GLU A 160 -11.27 -8.06 -7.87
C GLU A 160 -10.46 -9.14 -8.63
N VAL A 161 -9.55 -9.84 -7.95
CA VAL A 161 -8.72 -10.89 -8.59
C VAL A 161 -9.55 -12.05 -9.16
N GLY A 162 -10.75 -12.34 -8.63
CA GLY A 162 -11.54 -13.52 -9.02
C GLY A 162 -12.35 -13.42 -10.32
N TYR A 163 -12.29 -12.29 -11.04
CA TYR A 163 -13.20 -12.01 -12.16
C TYR A 163 -12.66 -12.27 -13.57
N LEU A 164 -11.36 -12.48 -13.73
CA LEU A 164 -10.78 -12.65 -15.05
C LEU A 164 -10.43 -14.12 -15.31
N SER A 165 -10.85 -14.61 -16.48
CA SER A 165 -10.18 -15.72 -17.15
C SER A 165 -8.82 -15.21 -17.64
N TYR A 166 -7.86 -15.12 -16.72
CA TYR A 166 -6.53 -14.62 -17.03
C TYR A 166 -5.91 -15.48 -18.13
N SER A 167 -5.43 -14.84 -19.20
CA SER A 167 -4.51 -15.54 -20.10
C SER A 167 -3.27 -15.96 -19.31
N ASN A 168 -2.54 -16.99 -19.77
CA ASN A 168 -1.31 -17.44 -19.11
C ASN A 168 -0.35 -16.28 -18.81
N ARG A 169 -0.25 -15.29 -19.71
CA ARG A 169 0.57 -14.08 -19.48
C ARG A 169 0.16 -13.28 -18.24
N HIS A 170 -1.14 -13.12 -17.98
CA HIS A 170 -1.60 -12.37 -16.80
C HIS A 170 -1.33 -13.15 -15.51
N ALA A 171 -1.44 -14.49 -15.56
CA ALA A 171 -1.08 -15.37 -14.46
C ALA A 171 0.40 -15.22 -14.09
N ASP A 172 1.28 -15.33 -15.10
CA ASP A 172 2.74 -15.22 -14.93
C ASP A 172 3.12 -13.85 -14.35
N LEU A 173 2.51 -12.77 -14.84
CA LEU A 173 2.75 -11.40 -14.37
C LEU A 173 2.30 -11.19 -12.91
N LEU A 174 1.13 -11.72 -12.54
CA LEU A 174 0.66 -11.64 -11.17
C LEU A 174 1.56 -12.45 -10.24
N PHE A 175 1.95 -13.65 -10.65
CA PHE A 175 2.87 -14.50 -9.91
C PHE A 175 4.23 -13.84 -9.71
N GLU A 176 4.81 -13.25 -10.75
CA GLU A 176 6.08 -12.52 -10.65
C GLU A 176 5.96 -11.35 -9.67
N LEU A 177 4.87 -10.59 -9.72
CA LEU A 177 4.64 -9.46 -8.82
C LEU A 177 4.51 -9.90 -7.36
N ILE A 178 3.68 -10.90 -7.08
CA ILE A 178 3.51 -11.43 -5.72
C ILE A 178 4.82 -12.02 -5.20
N SER A 179 5.56 -12.76 -6.02
CA SER A 179 6.86 -13.34 -5.65
C SER A 179 7.89 -12.27 -5.29
N ARG A 180 7.89 -11.12 -5.99
CA ARG A 180 8.79 -9.99 -5.66
C ARG A 180 8.45 -9.32 -4.32
N ARG A 181 7.19 -9.39 -3.89
CA ARG A 181 6.68 -8.77 -2.65
C ARG A 181 6.73 -9.73 -1.46
N TYR A 182 6.75 -11.02 -1.72
CA TYR A 182 6.79 -12.07 -0.70
C TYR A 182 7.88 -11.83 0.36
N GLU A 183 7.50 -11.91 1.64
CA GLU A 183 8.36 -11.68 2.83
C GLU A 183 9.05 -10.30 2.87
N LYS A 184 8.65 -9.36 2.00
CA LYS A 184 9.26 -8.02 1.89
C LYS A 184 8.26 -6.91 2.10
N ARG A 185 7.06 -7.03 1.52
CA ARG A 185 6.01 -6.00 1.50
C ARG A 185 4.64 -6.64 1.56
N SER A 186 3.70 -5.95 2.20
CA SER A 186 2.35 -6.50 2.43
C SER A 186 1.44 -6.29 1.22
N THR A 187 0.62 -7.28 0.89
CA THR A 187 -0.35 -7.19 -0.20
C THR A 187 -1.76 -7.41 0.34
N ILE A 188 -2.70 -6.54 -0.05
CA ILE A 188 -4.13 -6.69 0.25
C ILE A 188 -4.80 -7.18 -1.03
N ILE A 189 -5.58 -8.24 -0.94
CA ILE A 189 -6.31 -8.81 -2.08
C ILE A 189 -7.78 -8.86 -1.74
N THR A 190 -8.63 -8.53 -2.71
CA THR A 190 -10.05 -8.87 -2.64
C THR A 190 -10.39 -9.89 -3.73
N THR A 191 -11.20 -10.87 -3.37
CA THR A 191 -11.67 -11.87 -4.33
C THR A 191 -13.06 -12.38 -3.97
N ASN A 192 -13.83 -12.68 -5.00
CA ASN A 192 -15.12 -13.36 -4.88
C ASN A 192 -15.00 -14.89 -5.03
N ARG A 193 -13.81 -15.41 -5.34
CA ARG A 193 -13.55 -16.85 -5.47
C ARG A 193 -12.75 -17.37 -4.26
N PRO A 194 -13.15 -18.50 -3.67
CA PRO A 194 -12.36 -19.21 -2.67
C PRO A 194 -10.93 -19.48 -3.15
N PHE A 195 -9.99 -19.48 -2.21
CA PHE A 195 -8.59 -19.80 -2.50
C PHE A 195 -8.41 -21.19 -3.14
N ALA A 196 -9.29 -22.15 -2.84
CA ALA A 196 -9.29 -23.47 -3.45
C ALA A 196 -9.33 -23.41 -5.00
N ASP A 197 -10.08 -22.47 -5.55
CA ASP A 197 -10.36 -22.37 -6.99
C ASP A 197 -9.27 -21.60 -7.75
N TRP A 198 -8.29 -21.03 -7.05
CA TRP A 198 -7.21 -20.26 -7.69
C TRP A 198 -6.31 -21.12 -8.58
N SER A 199 -6.26 -22.44 -8.38
CA SER A 199 -5.56 -23.35 -9.30
C SER A 199 -6.26 -23.47 -10.67
N GLU A 200 -7.56 -23.17 -10.75
CA GLU A 200 -8.30 -23.11 -12.03
C GLU A 200 -8.10 -21.75 -12.72
N VAL A 201 -7.89 -20.69 -11.93
CA VAL A 201 -7.61 -19.34 -12.40
C VAL A 201 -6.14 -19.18 -12.85
N PHE A 202 -5.23 -19.97 -12.27
CA PHE A 202 -3.78 -19.93 -12.54
C PHE A 202 -3.25 -21.36 -12.81
N PRO A 203 -3.40 -21.89 -14.04
CA PRO A 203 -3.17 -23.32 -14.34
C PRO A 203 -1.72 -23.78 -14.20
N ARG A 204 -0.73 -22.89 -14.38
CA ARG A 204 0.71 -23.22 -14.30
C ARG A 204 1.34 -22.88 -12.96
N ASP A 205 0.97 -21.74 -12.37
CA ASP A 205 1.63 -21.17 -11.18
C ASP A 205 0.71 -21.04 -9.96
N GLY A 206 -0.54 -21.54 -10.04
CA GLY A 206 -1.53 -21.41 -8.98
C GLY A 206 -1.11 -22.03 -7.65
N PHE A 207 -0.25 -23.06 -7.67
CA PHE A 207 0.30 -23.63 -6.45
C PHE A 207 1.33 -22.71 -5.77
N GLY A 208 2.21 -22.08 -6.55
CA GLY A 208 3.21 -21.13 -6.03
C GLY A 208 2.57 -19.84 -5.54
N LEU A 209 1.60 -19.30 -6.29
CA LEU A 209 0.85 -18.12 -5.88
C LEU A 209 0.09 -18.36 -4.57
N LYS A 210 -0.51 -19.55 -4.42
CA LYS A 210 -1.13 -19.96 -3.16
C LYS A 210 -0.11 -20.02 -2.03
N ALA A 211 1.06 -20.64 -2.23
CA ALA A 211 2.09 -20.72 -1.20
C ALA A 211 2.59 -19.35 -0.74
N TYR A 212 2.86 -18.44 -1.68
CA TYR A 212 3.35 -17.09 -1.38
C TYR A 212 2.30 -16.21 -0.71
N LEU A 213 1.05 -16.35 -1.08
CA LEU A 213 -0.03 -15.59 -0.43
C LEU A 213 -0.46 -16.23 0.89
N ALA A 214 -0.39 -17.56 1.02
CA ALA A 214 -0.79 -18.33 2.22
C ALA A 214 0.23 -18.24 3.36
N CYS A 215 1.52 -18.09 3.06
CA CYS A 215 2.52 -17.87 4.10
C CYS A 215 2.30 -16.48 4.70
N ARG A 216 1.93 -16.43 5.98
CA ARG A 216 1.52 -15.21 6.72
C ARG A 216 0.25 -14.57 6.14
N LEU A 217 -0.74 -15.40 5.85
CA LEU A 217 -2.04 -14.97 5.37
C LEU A 217 -3.04 -14.73 6.50
N ARG A 218 -3.73 -13.59 6.44
CA ARG A 218 -4.97 -13.38 7.19
C ARG A 218 -6.15 -13.38 6.23
N ILE A 219 -6.97 -14.44 6.31
CA ILE A 219 -8.22 -14.56 5.55
C ILE A 219 -9.33 -13.91 6.38
N MET A 220 -10.06 -12.99 5.75
CA MET A 220 -11.26 -12.36 6.33
C MET A 220 -12.45 -12.46 5.39
#